data_AF-A0A3G2E9X4-F1
#
_entry.id   AF-A0A3G2E9X4-F1
#
_cell.length_a   1.000
_cell.length_b   1.000
_cell.length_c   1.000
_cell.angle_alpha   90.00
_cell.angle_beta   90.00
_cell.angle_gamma   90.00
#
_symmetry.space_group_name_H-M   'P 1'
#
loop_
_entity.id
_entity.type
_entity.pdbx_description
1 polymer ?
#
loop_
_entity_poly.entity_id
_entity_poly.type
_entity_poly.pdbx_seq_one_letter_code
_entity_poly.pdbx_strand_id
1 'polypeptide(L)'
;MPTITAGGTPQTIALPEGQVLNVSGGAGTAGVVYRLDPVLGGTNSLQSWLVGAGALAPIGGYAGEQRFLLTCSAGIIDATVQNGAATALQPRSGLLAAQLAAAPRNRLLVAPMGAETATYASFATYTWLMIVQVDVPFDAVRPILFNAAGNDIPGLVCCAASGTNAADKTGNTLTWVAGTFAGAATGTQKAGVADRPSVTAPDFIPVAAVPRTDGGPGYLVYLRVCVPTGGTLIASLSSNVDLTQLNNLTSGMMYSNRAGGDFVTTGQGTYNPGASRGDSPIWGVEIITRGPALCSVTAGDSITRAQASVEFKSQNMFQVAAKRLSMSKNNIPVSSANCGWSGQKSIQYFARLSDLLAVVRPTMAVYAPFSPNDDPNTGTLTQAMVDGMRWRASQFVDLCRAAQIIPVLWTGLPASKGWNAASDNRRKAFNAELLSLYGKVAVVADFDGVLSDGASPAAMVVGMSDGTHPYDNAMKLLADRFEADVLAPALKLLS
;
A
#
# COMPACT_ATOMS: atom_id res chain seq x y z
N MET A 1 -31.30 18.49 17.65
CA MET A 1 -30.07 19.21 17.24
C MET A 1 -29.70 20.13 18.39
N PRO A 2 -28.54 19.95 19.05
CA PRO A 2 -28.10 20.86 20.09
C PRO A 2 -27.68 22.21 19.49
N THR A 3 -28.22 23.28 20.05
CA THR A 3 -27.76 24.66 19.85
C THR A 3 -27.04 25.09 21.13
N ILE A 4 -25.81 25.59 21.00
CA ILE A 4 -24.93 25.95 22.12
C ILE A 4 -24.66 27.45 22.06
N THR A 5 -25.13 28.18 23.06
CA THR A 5 -24.91 29.63 23.19
C THR A 5 -23.64 29.94 23.96
N ALA A 6 -23.08 31.14 23.76
CA ALA A 6 -21.95 31.66 24.51
C ALA A 6 -22.12 31.49 26.02
N GLY A 7 -21.10 30.94 26.69
CA GLY A 7 -21.12 30.71 28.15
C GLY A 7 -22.04 29.57 28.61
N GLY A 8 -22.68 28.86 27.69
CA GLY A 8 -23.47 27.67 27.99
C GLY A 8 -22.61 26.48 28.44
N THR A 9 -23.25 25.51 29.11
CA THR A 9 -22.58 24.26 29.49
C THR A 9 -22.09 23.51 28.25
N PRO A 10 -20.80 23.11 28.20
CA PRO A 10 -20.28 22.28 27.11
C PRO A 10 -21.15 21.05 26.86
N GLN A 11 -21.37 20.72 25.58
CA GLN A 11 -22.21 19.59 25.18
C GLN A 11 -21.37 18.48 24.59
N THR A 12 -21.63 17.24 24.98
CA THR A 12 -21.02 16.06 24.35
C THR A 12 -22.00 15.43 23.36
N ILE A 13 -21.55 15.25 22.12
CA ILE A 13 -22.31 14.60 21.04
C ILE A 13 -21.64 13.25 20.74
N ALA A 14 -22.42 12.18 20.80
CA ALA A 14 -22.02 10.89 20.25
C ALA A 14 -22.24 10.91 18.74
N LEU A 15 -21.23 10.48 17.98
CA LEU A 15 -21.26 10.35 16.55
C LEU A 15 -21.20 8.85 16.20
N PRO A 16 -22.32 8.24 15.79
CA PRO A 16 -22.32 6.86 15.34
C PRO A 16 -21.34 6.62 14.19
N GLU A 17 -20.87 5.37 14.08
CA GLU A 17 -19.97 4.94 13.00
C GLU A 17 -20.52 5.33 11.62
N GLY A 18 -19.66 5.89 10.77
CA GLY A 18 -20.01 6.29 9.40
C GLY A 18 -20.88 7.56 9.27
N GLN A 19 -21.29 8.19 10.38
CA GLN A 19 -22.00 9.47 10.34
C GLN A 19 -21.04 10.67 10.38
N VAL A 20 -21.56 11.85 10.06
CA VAL A 20 -20.81 13.12 10.15
C VAL A 20 -21.50 14.09 11.09
N LEU A 21 -20.68 14.89 11.76
CA LEU A 21 -21.09 16.01 12.59
C LEU A 21 -20.95 17.29 11.76
N ASN A 22 -22.07 17.90 11.39
CA ASN A 22 -22.10 19.22 10.77
C ASN A 22 -22.21 20.28 11.86
N VAL A 23 -21.29 21.24 11.84
CA VAL A 23 -21.20 22.30 12.84
C VAL A 23 -21.20 23.65 12.12
N SER A 24 -22.02 24.59 12.58
CA SER A 24 -22.04 25.96 12.07
C SER A 24 -22.14 26.97 13.19
N GLY A 25 -21.39 28.07 13.08
CA GLY A 25 -21.51 29.21 13.97
C GLY A 25 -22.30 30.36 13.35
N GLY A 26 -23.12 31.03 14.16
CA GLY A 26 -23.75 32.30 13.80
C GLY A 26 -22.75 33.46 13.71
N ALA A 27 -23.22 34.66 13.35
CA ALA A 27 -22.38 35.86 13.33
C ALA A 27 -21.76 36.14 14.72
N GLY A 28 -20.47 36.46 14.76
CA GLY A 28 -19.74 36.72 16.01
C GLY A 28 -19.45 35.47 16.85
N THR A 29 -19.60 34.26 16.28
CA THR A 29 -19.33 33.02 17.00
C THR A 29 -17.85 32.76 17.19
N ALA A 30 -17.48 32.34 18.40
CA ALA A 30 -16.19 31.78 18.74
C ALA A 30 -16.41 30.54 19.61
N GLY A 31 -15.91 29.40 19.19
CA GLY A 31 -15.96 28.16 19.97
C GLY A 31 -15.05 27.08 19.42
N VAL A 32 -15.12 25.89 20.02
CA VAL A 32 -14.25 24.77 19.68
C VAL A 32 -15.04 23.46 19.73
N VAL A 33 -14.79 22.57 18.77
CA VAL A 33 -15.20 21.17 18.79
C VAL A 33 -13.98 20.34 19.14
N TYR A 34 -14.05 19.45 20.12
CA TYR A 34 -12.99 18.50 20.47
C TYR A 34 -13.45 17.08 20.22
N ARG A 35 -12.67 16.28 19.47
CA ARG A 35 -12.85 14.82 19.42
C ARG A 35 -12.22 14.23 20.66
N LEU A 36 -12.99 13.47 21.44
CA LEU A 36 -12.55 12.89 22.70
C LEU A 36 -11.92 11.51 22.49
N ASP A 37 -10.93 11.18 23.32
CA ASP A 37 -10.32 9.85 23.35
C ASP A 37 -11.24 8.84 24.06
N PRO A 38 -11.76 7.80 23.36
CA PRO A 38 -12.61 6.79 23.98
C PRO A 38 -11.85 5.88 24.96
N VAL A 39 -10.53 5.74 24.83
CA VAL A 39 -9.71 4.82 25.65
C VAL A 39 -9.43 5.41 27.03
N LEU A 40 -9.28 6.73 27.12
CA LEU A 40 -8.92 7.44 28.36
C LEU A 40 -10.12 8.10 29.05
N GLY A 41 -11.32 7.52 28.89
CA GLY A 41 -12.52 7.97 29.62
C GLY A 41 -13.15 9.26 29.07
N GLY A 42 -12.75 9.73 27.89
CA GLY A 42 -13.39 10.85 27.20
C GLY A 42 -13.09 12.24 27.77
N THR A 43 -12.01 12.40 28.54
CA THR A 43 -11.58 13.71 29.08
C THR A 43 -10.46 14.36 28.26
N ASN A 44 -9.67 13.58 27.53
CA ASN A 44 -8.60 14.08 26.66
C ASN A 44 -9.12 14.31 25.24
N SER A 45 -8.63 15.35 24.57
CA SER A 45 -8.91 15.60 23.15
C SER A 45 -7.84 14.96 22.26
N LEU A 46 -8.29 14.26 21.21
CA LEU A 46 -7.45 13.72 20.14
C LEU A 46 -7.27 14.74 19.00
N GLN A 47 -8.29 15.56 18.78
CA GLN A 47 -8.34 16.53 17.69
C GLN A 47 -9.29 17.67 18.05
N SER A 48 -9.09 18.86 17.48
CA SER A 48 -9.96 20.01 17.70
C SER A 48 -10.17 20.86 16.46
N TRP A 49 -11.35 21.49 16.34
CA TRP A 49 -11.72 22.41 15.27
C TRP A 49 -12.22 23.72 15.85
N LEU A 50 -11.69 24.85 15.37
CA LEU A 50 -12.20 26.17 15.72
C LEU A 50 -13.51 26.44 14.99
N VAL A 51 -14.52 26.93 15.72
CA VAL A 51 -15.84 27.29 15.19
C VAL A 51 -15.94 28.82 15.13
N GLY A 52 -15.98 29.36 13.92
CA GLY A 52 -16.25 30.77 13.63
C GLY A 52 -17.64 30.97 13.02
N ALA A 53 -17.88 32.14 12.43
CA ALA A 53 -19.10 32.37 11.65
C ALA A 53 -19.11 31.51 10.36
N GLY A 54 -20.25 30.89 10.06
CA GLY A 54 -20.43 30.00 8.92
C GLY A 54 -20.35 28.51 9.29
N ALA A 55 -20.49 27.65 8.28
CA ALA A 55 -20.41 26.20 8.45
C ALA A 55 -18.96 25.71 8.38
N LEU A 56 -18.60 24.78 9.27
CA LEU A 56 -17.39 23.99 9.13
C LEU A 56 -17.57 22.92 8.04
N ALA A 57 -16.45 22.40 7.54
CA ALA A 57 -16.47 21.13 6.83
C ALA A 57 -17.06 20.02 7.75
N PRO A 58 -17.83 19.06 7.21
CA PRO A 58 -18.36 17.94 7.99
C PRO A 58 -17.25 17.20 8.75
N ILE A 59 -17.44 16.99 10.05
CA ILE A 59 -16.48 16.30 10.93
C ILE A 59 -16.96 14.86 11.14
N GLY A 60 -16.32 13.84 10.56
CA GLY A 60 -16.82 12.47 10.74
C GLY A 60 -16.36 11.44 9.72
N GLY A 61 -17.18 10.39 9.58
CA GLY A 61 -16.89 9.23 8.74
C GLY A 61 -15.91 8.25 9.40
N TYR A 62 -15.82 8.26 10.72
CA TYR A 62 -14.92 7.39 11.48
C TYR A 62 -15.47 5.97 11.60
N ALA A 63 -14.56 5.01 11.73
CA ALA A 63 -14.88 3.67 12.21
C ALA A 63 -15.19 3.70 13.71
N GLY A 64 -16.20 2.92 14.12
CA GLY A 64 -16.74 2.92 15.48
C GLY A 64 -17.40 4.24 15.92
N GLU A 65 -18.09 4.19 17.05
CA GLU A 65 -18.70 5.38 17.66
C GLU A 65 -17.62 6.34 18.19
N GLN A 66 -17.79 7.63 17.93
CA GLN A 66 -16.91 8.70 18.39
C GLN A 66 -17.66 9.67 19.31
N ARG A 67 -16.94 10.43 20.13
CA ARG A 67 -17.54 11.44 21.02
C ARG A 67 -16.90 12.80 20.80
N PHE A 68 -17.71 13.85 20.75
CA PHE A 68 -17.27 15.22 20.51
C PHE A 68 -17.74 16.13 21.62
N LEU A 69 -16.85 16.93 22.21
CA LEU A 69 -17.19 18.00 23.15
C LEU A 69 -17.21 19.34 22.43
N LEU A 70 -18.32 20.07 22.52
CA LEU A 70 -18.50 21.37 21.90
C LEU A 70 -18.53 22.45 22.97
N THR A 71 -17.75 23.52 22.77
CA THR A 71 -17.69 24.69 23.63
C THR A 71 -17.93 25.96 22.83
N CYS A 72 -18.65 26.93 23.40
CA CYS A 72 -18.98 28.21 22.78
C CYS A 72 -18.65 29.35 23.74
N SER A 73 -17.68 30.20 23.39
CA SER A 73 -17.27 31.36 24.21
C SER A 73 -17.92 32.68 23.75
N ALA A 74 -18.32 32.77 22.48
CA ALA A 74 -19.10 33.88 21.93
C ALA A 74 -20.06 33.38 20.84
N GLY A 75 -21.20 34.04 20.64
CA GLY A 75 -22.19 33.71 19.62
C GLY A 75 -23.01 32.43 19.88
N ILE A 76 -23.32 31.70 18.80
CA ILE A 76 -24.20 30.51 18.80
C ILE A 76 -23.61 29.46 17.87
N ILE A 77 -23.52 28.22 18.35
CA ILE A 77 -23.13 27.05 17.55
C ILE A 77 -24.34 26.14 17.38
N ASP A 78 -24.65 25.80 16.14
CA ASP A 78 -25.58 24.73 15.80
C ASP A 78 -24.81 23.49 15.38
N ALA A 79 -25.15 22.35 15.96
CA ALA A 79 -24.53 21.07 15.65
C ALA A 79 -25.59 20.02 15.31
N THR A 80 -25.33 19.28 14.24
CA THR A 80 -26.26 18.29 13.72
C THR A 80 -25.50 17.04 13.34
N VAL A 81 -25.93 15.90 13.88
CA VAL A 81 -25.47 14.61 13.40
C VAL A 81 -26.33 14.26 12.20
N GLN A 82 -25.67 14.03 11.07
CA GLN A 82 -26.33 13.58 9.87
C GLN A 82 -25.68 12.27 9.43
N ASN A 83 -26.45 11.43 8.76
CA ASN A 83 -25.84 10.45 7.88
C ASN A 83 -24.86 11.22 7.00
N GLY A 84 -23.63 10.74 6.91
CA GLY A 84 -22.63 11.36 6.06
C GLY A 84 -23.26 11.72 4.72
N ALA A 85 -23.08 12.97 4.29
CA ALA A 85 -22.96 13.27 2.87
C ALA A 85 -21.51 13.03 2.38
N ALA A 86 -20.65 12.47 3.23
CA ALA A 86 -20.06 11.24 2.78
C ALA A 86 -21.26 10.36 2.43
N THR A 87 -21.70 10.37 1.17
CA THR A 87 -21.77 9.12 0.42
C THR A 87 -20.76 8.26 1.14
N ALA A 88 -21.21 7.43 2.09
CA ALA A 88 -20.44 6.28 2.43
C ALA A 88 -20.30 5.76 1.03
N LEU A 89 -19.06 5.86 0.56
CA LEU A 89 -18.62 5.29 -0.67
C LEU A 89 -18.78 3.81 -0.32
N GLN A 90 -20.04 3.39 -0.22
CA GLN A 90 -20.53 2.06 -0.20
C GLN A 90 -20.27 1.81 -1.66
N PRO A 91 -19.34 0.90 -1.98
CA PRO A 91 -19.31 0.40 -3.33
C PRO A 91 -20.77 0.10 -3.65
N ARG A 92 -21.31 0.58 -4.77
CA ARG A 92 -22.57 -0.01 -5.26
C ARG A 92 -22.27 -1.49 -5.19
N SER A 93 -22.88 -2.20 -4.24
CA SER A 93 -22.35 -3.48 -3.79
C SER A 93 -22.21 -4.42 -4.98
N GLY A 94 -23.08 -4.25 -5.98
CA GLY A 94 -22.99 -4.87 -7.30
C GLY A 94 -21.71 -4.63 -8.10
N LEU A 95 -21.13 -3.42 -8.16
CA LEU A 95 -19.90 -3.19 -8.95
C LEU A 95 -18.68 -3.86 -8.30
N LEU A 96 -18.44 -3.61 -7.00
CA LEU A 96 -17.31 -4.25 -6.33
C LEU A 96 -17.50 -5.77 -6.30
N ALA A 97 -18.71 -6.28 -6.05
CA ALA A 97 -18.98 -7.71 -6.12
C ALA A 97 -18.74 -8.28 -7.53
N ALA A 98 -19.17 -7.59 -8.59
CA ALA A 98 -18.94 -8.03 -9.97
C ALA A 98 -17.45 -8.03 -10.34
N GLN A 99 -16.70 -6.98 -9.98
CA GLN A 99 -15.27 -6.90 -10.23
C GLN A 99 -14.51 -7.97 -9.42
N LEU A 100 -14.89 -8.17 -8.15
CA LEU A 100 -14.33 -9.21 -7.31
C LEU A 100 -14.67 -10.62 -7.81
N ALA A 101 -15.82 -10.83 -8.46
CA ALA A 101 -16.18 -12.08 -9.14
C ALA A 101 -15.30 -12.38 -10.35
N ALA A 102 -14.85 -11.36 -11.07
CA ALA A 102 -13.93 -11.50 -12.19
C ALA A 102 -12.46 -11.59 -11.77
N ALA A 103 -12.10 -11.01 -10.62
CA ALA A 103 -10.71 -10.89 -10.19
C ALA A 103 -10.10 -12.23 -9.75
N PRO A 104 -8.77 -12.41 -9.88
CA PRO A 104 -8.08 -13.54 -9.30
C PRO A 104 -8.26 -13.58 -7.78
N ARG A 105 -8.79 -14.71 -7.28
CA ARG A 105 -9.11 -14.89 -5.86
C ARG A 105 -8.15 -15.82 -5.12
N ASN A 106 -7.22 -16.48 -5.78
CA ASN A 106 -6.31 -17.44 -5.13
C ASN A 106 -4.84 -17.06 -5.33
N ARG A 107 -4.57 -15.78 -5.55
CA ARG A 107 -3.23 -15.24 -5.78
C ARG A 107 -2.85 -14.32 -4.66
N LEU A 108 -1.72 -14.60 -4.02
CA LEU A 108 -1.14 -13.79 -2.97
C LEU A 108 0.24 -13.33 -3.41
N LEU A 109 0.55 -12.04 -3.28
CA LEU A 109 1.89 -11.52 -3.49
C LEU A 109 2.50 -11.19 -2.12
N VAL A 110 3.52 -11.94 -1.74
CA VAL A 110 4.19 -11.88 -0.43
C VAL A 110 5.61 -11.33 -0.60
N ALA A 111 6.12 -10.68 0.45
CA ALA A 111 7.38 -9.94 0.41
C ALA A 111 7.54 -8.85 -0.69
N PRO A 112 6.49 -8.18 -1.19
CA PRO A 112 6.67 -7.07 -2.14
C PRO A 112 7.23 -5.83 -1.45
N MET A 113 8.44 -5.44 -1.85
CA MET A 113 9.24 -4.45 -1.14
C MET A 113 9.23 -3.13 -1.88
N GLY A 114 9.35 -2.02 -1.14
CA GLY A 114 9.57 -0.70 -1.74
C GLY A 114 10.68 -0.80 -2.79
N ALA A 115 10.42 -0.30 -3.99
CA ALA A 115 11.35 -0.40 -5.10
C ALA A 115 12.52 0.59 -4.90
N GLU A 116 13.43 0.25 -3.99
CA GLU A 116 14.72 0.91 -3.88
C GLU A 116 15.75 0.19 -4.70
N THR A 117 16.69 0.95 -5.25
CA THR A 117 17.77 0.40 -6.07
C THR A 117 19.06 0.38 -5.27
N ALA A 118 19.44 -0.80 -4.80
CA ALA A 118 20.87 -1.10 -4.70
C ALA A 118 21.32 -1.70 -6.05
N THR A 119 22.21 -1.00 -6.73
CA THR A 119 22.78 -1.41 -8.01
C THR A 119 23.95 -2.38 -7.78
N TYR A 120 23.81 -3.62 -8.23
CA TYR A 120 24.93 -4.57 -8.29
C TYR A 120 25.59 -4.51 -9.65
N ALA A 121 26.63 -3.71 -9.80
CA ALA A 121 27.46 -3.73 -11.00
C ALA A 121 28.48 -4.87 -10.92
N SER A 122 28.65 -5.60 -12.03
CA SER A 122 29.77 -6.53 -12.25
C SER A 122 29.92 -7.62 -11.18
N PHE A 123 28.83 -8.35 -10.89
CA PHE A 123 28.86 -9.48 -9.97
C PHE A 123 29.19 -10.80 -10.67
N ALA A 124 29.91 -11.69 -9.98
CA ALA A 124 30.06 -13.09 -10.37
C ALA A 124 28.72 -13.83 -10.19
N THR A 125 28.51 -14.98 -10.85
CA THR A 125 27.33 -15.83 -10.64
C THR A 125 27.00 -15.99 -9.14
N TYR A 126 25.78 -15.64 -8.77
CA TYR A 126 25.28 -15.74 -7.39
C TYR A 126 23.95 -16.46 -7.37
N THR A 127 23.69 -17.22 -6.31
CA THR A 127 22.37 -17.73 -5.97
C THR A 127 21.82 -17.00 -4.75
N TRP A 128 20.66 -16.38 -4.92
CA TRP A 128 19.90 -15.76 -3.85
C TRP A 128 18.89 -16.75 -3.28
N LEU A 129 18.71 -16.73 -1.97
CA LEU A 129 17.67 -17.44 -1.25
C LEU A 129 16.74 -16.42 -0.60
N MET A 130 15.44 -16.59 -0.79
CA MET A 130 14.41 -15.92 -0.02
C MET A 130 13.56 -16.96 0.70
N ILE A 131 13.26 -16.70 1.98
CA ILE A 131 12.32 -17.51 2.77
C ILE A 131 11.14 -16.61 3.16
N VAL A 132 9.93 -17.05 2.80
CA VAL A 132 8.70 -16.37 3.16
C VAL A 132 7.78 -17.29 3.96
N GLN A 133 7.14 -16.74 4.99
CA GLN A 133 6.02 -17.32 5.71
C GLN A 133 4.72 -16.95 4.99
N VAL A 134 3.85 -17.93 4.85
CA VAL A 134 2.52 -17.82 4.25
C VAL A 134 1.50 -18.30 5.25
N ASP A 135 0.47 -17.50 5.48
CA ASP A 135 -0.53 -17.76 6.51
C ASP A 135 -1.47 -18.94 6.20
N VAL A 136 -1.60 -19.29 4.92
CA VAL A 136 -2.52 -20.34 4.43
C VAL A 136 -1.81 -21.38 3.58
N PRO A 137 -2.41 -22.58 3.42
CA PRO A 137 -1.91 -23.57 2.47
C PRO A 137 -1.87 -23.05 1.03
N PHE A 138 -0.84 -23.46 0.31
CA PHE A 138 -0.58 -23.12 -1.09
C PHE A 138 -0.14 -24.36 -1.89
N ASP A 139 -0.20 -24.26 -3.21
CA ASP A 139 0.14 -25.35 -4.13
C ASP A 139 1.20 -24.99 -5.18
N ALA A 140 1.46 -23.70 -5.39
CA ALA A 140 2.52 -23.25 -6.28
C ALA A 140 3.03 -21.86 -5.92
N VAL A 141 4.27 -21.57 -6.31
CA VAL A 141 4.92 -20.29 -6.07
C VAL A 141 5.76 -19.86 -7.28
N ARG A 142 6.03 -18.57 -7.42
CA ARG A 142 7.04 -18.06 -8.34
C ARG A 142 7.68 -16.77 -7.82
N PRO A 143 8.99 -16.56 -8.02
CA PRO A 143 9.62 -15.29 -7.74
C PRO A 143 9.27 -14.26 -8.82
N ILE A 144 9.11 -13.00 -8.44
CA ILE A 144 9.01 -11.87 -9.35
C ILE A 144 10.34 -11.13 -9.34
N LEU A 145 10.93 -10.95 -10.51
CA LEU A 145 12.30 -10.46 -10.66
C LEU A 145 12.31 -9.12 -11.40
N PHE A 146 13.14 -8.19 -10.92
CA PHE A 146 13.39 -6.92 -11.58
C PHE A 146 14.80 -6.83 -12.17
N ASN A 147 14.92 -6.19 -13.34
CA ASN A 147 16.21 -5.83 -13.93
C ASN A 147 16.16 -4.37 -14.41
N ALA A 148 17.08 -3.52 -13.93
CA ALA A 148 17.26 -2.17 -14.45
C ALA A 148 18.62 -1.94 -15.11
N ALA A 149 19.36 -3.01 -15.39
CA ALA A 149 20.47 -2.93 -16.31
C ALA A 149 19.96 -2.56 -17.69
N GLY A 150 20.71 -1.73 -18.41
CA GLY A 150 20.48 -1.45 -19.83
C GLY A 150 20.76 -2.64 -20.76
N ASN A 151 21.00 -3.84 -20.22
CA ASN A 151 21.27 -5.06 -20.97
C ASN A 151 20.41 -6.23 -20.45
N ASP A 152 20.12 -7.17 -21.36
CA ASP A 152 19.51 -8.46 -21.01
C ASP A 152 20.47 -9.26 -20.10
N ILE A 153 19.90 -10.06 -19.20
CA ILE A 153 20.60 -11.02 -18.37
C ILE A 153 20.04 -12.41 -18.72
N PRO A 154 20.71 -13.19 -19.60
CA PRO A 154 20.27 -14.53 -19.96
C PRO A 154 20.74 -15.58 -18.96
N GLY A 155 20.15 -16.78 -18.99
CA GLY A 155 20.64 -17.94 -18.23
C GLY A 155 20.18 -17.97 -16.77
N LEU A 156 19.12 -17.25 -16.41
CA LEU A 156 18.53 -17.37 -15.07
C LEU A 156 17.96 -18.76 -14.85
N VAL A 157 18.11 -19.26 -13.64
CA VAL A 157 17.47 -20.48 -13.16
C VAL A 157 16.84 -20.20 -11.80
N CYS A 158 15.74 -20.89 -11.50
CA CYS A 158 15.12 -20.79 -10.18
C CYS A 158 14.62 -22.15 -9.70
N CYS A 159 14.45 -22.30 -8.40
CA CYS A 159 13.79 -23.45 -7.79
C CYS A 159 13.04 -23.01 -6.53
N ALA A 160 12.08 -23.83 -6.10
CA ALA A 160 11.36 -23.63 -4.86
C ALA A 160 11.25 -24.92 -4.05
N ALA A 161 11.07 -24.77 -2.74
CA ALA A 161 10.80 -25.86 -1.81
C ALA A 161 9.88 -25.37 -0.68
N SER A 162 9.24 -26.29 0.02
CA SER A 162 8.56 -26.02 1.28
C SER A 162 9.42 -26.51 2.44
N GLY A 163 9.52 -25.70 3.50
CA GLY A 163 10.24 -26.06 4.71
C GLY A 163 9.32 -26.16 5.93
N THR A 164 9.79 -26.84 6.97
CA THR A 164 9.02 -27.06 8.21
C THR A 164 9.62 -26.36 9.43
N ASN A 165 10.80 -25.75 9.28
CA ASN A 165 11.53 -25.14 10.39
C ASN A 165 12.15 -23.80 9.97
N ALA A 166 11.72 -22.70 10.58
CA ALA A 166 12.21 -21.36 10.27
C ALA A 166 13.67 -21.13 10.70
N ALA A 167 14.23 -21.98 11.55
CA ALA A 167 15.66 -21.95 11.89
C ALA A 167 16.55 -22.47 10.75
N ASP A 168 16.00 -23.28 9.83
CA ASP A 168 16.72 -23.67 8.63
C ASP A 168 16.81 -22.48 7.67
N LYS A 169 17.97 -21.83 7.64
CA LYS A 169 18.25 -20.68 6.77
C LYS A 169 18.95 -21.04 5.47
N THR A 170 19.15 -22.34 5.20
CA THR A 170 19.80 -22.80 3.97
C THR A 170 18.85 -23.60 3.11
N GLY A 171 18.03 -24.47 3.70
CA GLY A 171 17.14 -25.37 2.96
C GLY A 171 17.90 -26.50 2.25
N ASN A 172 19.10 -26.85 2.71
CA ASN A 172 19.98 -27.80 2.01
C ASN A 172 19.44 -29.22 1.96
N THR A 173 18.58 -29.60 2.89
CA THR A 173 17.96 -30.92 2.96
C THR A 173 16.55 -30.96 2.38
N LEU A 174 16.03 -29.82 1.91
CA LEU A 174 14.69 -29.73 1.35
C LEU A 174 14.64 -30.37 -0.04
N THR A 175 13.45 -30.82 -0.43
CA THR A 175 13.18 -31.27 -1.79
C THR A 175 12.88 -30.06 -2.67
N TRP A 176 13.84 -29.68 -3.51
CA TRP A 176 13.70 -28.57 -4.43
C TRP A 176 13.06 -29.00 -5.74
N VAL A 177 12.12 -28.20 -6.21
CA VAL A 177 11.48 -28.31 -7.52
C VAL A 177 12.04 -27.22 -8.42
N ALA A 178 12.62 -27.62 -9.56
CA ALA A 178 13.14 -26.68 -10.54
C ALA A 178 11.99 -25.88 -11.18
N GLY A 179 12.20 -24.57 -11.31
CA GLY A 179 11.33 -23.70 -12.08
C GLY A 179 11.70 -23.68 -13.56
N THR A 180 10.79 -23.18 -14.37
CA THR A 180 10.95 -23.05 -15.83
C THR A 180 10.52 -21.64 -16.26
N PHE A 181 10.90 -21.23 -17.48
CA PHE A 181 10.56 -19.94 -18.06
C PHE A 181 9.90 -20.17 -19.42
N ALA A 182 8.56 -20.11 -19.46
CA ALA A 182 7.77 -20.53 -20.61
C ALA A 182 8.15 -21.96 -21.09
N GLY A 183 8.33 -22.87 -20.14
CA GLY A 183 8.75 -24.26 -20.37
C GLY A 183 10.25 -24.47 -20.59
N ALA A 184 11.05 -23.41 -20.76
CA ALA A 184 12.51 -23.53 -20.87
C ALA A 184 13.16 -23.68 -19.49
N ALA A 185 14.29 -24.41 -19.42
CA ALA A 185 15.03 -24.59 -18.17
C ALA A 185 15.73 -23.30 -17.68
N THR A 186 15.96 -22.35 -18.58
CA THR A 186 16.58 -21.06 -18.26
C THR A 186 15.74 -19.91 -18.81
N GLY A 187 15.85 -18.75 -18.15
CA GLY A 187 15.16 -17.51 -18.54
C GLY A 187 16.12 -16.38 -18.87
N THR A 188 15.54 -15.30 -19.42
CA THR A 188 16.24 -14.04 -19.64
C THR A 188 15.48 -12.91 -18.98
N GLN A 189 16.12 -12.17 -18.07
CA GLN A 189 15.60 -10.88 -17.64
C GLN A 189 15.91 -9.86 -18.72
N LYS A 190 14.89 -9.18 -19.23
CA LYS A 190 15.07 -8.17 -20.27
C LYS A 190 15.75 -6.92 -19.73
N ALA A 191 16.44 -6.18 -20.59
CA ALA A 191 16.95 -4.86 -20.25
C ALA A 191 15.83 -3.96 -19.70
N GLY A 192 16.17 -3.16 -18.69
CA GLY A 192 15.31 -2.12 -18.14
C GLY A 192 16.10 -0.83 -17.97
N VAL A 193 15.55 0.10 -17.18
CA VAL A 193 16.23 1.33 -16.79
C VAL A 193 15.99 1.63 -15.32
N ALA A 194 16.84 2.48 -14.73
CA ALA A 194 16.88 2.71 -13.30
C ALA A 194 15.52 3.06 -12.68
N ASP A 195 14.66 3.83 -13.35
CA ASP A 195 13.34 4.23 -12.85
C ASP A 195 12.18 3.34 -13.33
N ARG A 196 12.45 2.43 -14.27
CA ARG A 196 11.50 1.50 -14.89
C ARG A 196 12.21 0.16 -15.16
N PRO A 197 12.45 -0.65 -14.11
CA PRO A 197 12.98 -1.98 -14.29
C PRO A 197 12.05 -2.84 -15.16
N SER A 198 12.63 -3.72 -15.95
CA SER A 198 11.85 -4.79 -16.57
C SER A 198 11.36 -5.76 -15.50
N VAL A 199 10.22 -6.40 -15.77
CA VAL A 199 9.62 -7.39 -14.88
C VAL A 199 9.70 -8.75 -15.55
N THR A 200 10.24 -9.74 -14.84
CA THR A 200 10.33 -11.13 -15.30
C THR A 200 9.77 -12.05 -14.23
N ALA A 201 8.92 -12.99 -14.64
CA ALA A 201 8.44 -14.05 -13.77
C ALA A 201 8.62 -15.40 -14.50
N PRO A 202 9.15 -16.43 -13.82
CA PRO A 202 9.12 -17.80 -14.31
C PRO A 202 7.69 -18.34 -14.28
N ASP A 203 7.53 -19.55 -14.81
CA ASP A 203 6.33 -20.35 -14.63
C ASP A 203 6.11 -20.64 -13.13
N PHE A 204 4.86 -20.91 -12.76
CA PHE A 204 4.56 -21.34 -11.39
C PHE A 204 5.22 -22.68 -11.09
N ILE A 205 5.99 -22.71 -10.00
CA ILE A 205 6.70 -23.90 -9.52
C ILE A 205 5.75 -24.68 -8.61
N PRO A 206 5.36 -25.92 -8.96
CA PRO A 206 4.43 -26.72 -8.16
C PRO A 206 5.11 -27.20 -6.88
N VAL A 207 4.78 -26.55 -5.76
CA VAL A 207 5.29 -26.86 -4.43
C VAL A 207 4.13 -26.71 -3.46
N ALA A 208 3.74 -27.82 -2.86
CA ALA A 208 2.67 -27.84 -1.86
C ALA A 208 3.19 -27.38 -0.49
N ALA A 209 2.35 -26.67 0.24
CA ALA A 209 2.63 -26.26 1.61
C ALA A 209 2.77 -27.47 2.55
N VAL A 210 3.80 -27.42 3.42
CA VAL A 210 4.06 -28.45 4.43
C VAL A 210 3.92 -27.83 5.82
N PRO A 211 3.13 -28.42 6.74
CA PRO A 211 3.00 -27.91 8.10
C PRO A 211 4.35 -27.77 8.80
N ARG A 212 4.49 -26.70 9.58
CA ARG A 212 5.70 -26.47 10.37
C ARG A 212 5.81 -27.46 11.52
N THR A 213 7.02 -27.95 11.75
CA THR A 213 7.39 -28.85 12.85
C THR A 213 8.04 -28.10 14.01
N ASP A 214 8.37 -26.82 13.82
CA ASP A 214 8.98 -25.95 14.83
C ASP A 214 7.94 -25.23 15.74
N GLY A 215 6.65 -25.55 15.59
CA GLY A 215 5.56 -24.95 16.36
C GLY A 215 5.18 -23.53 15.95
N GLY A 216 5.82 -22.95 14.93
CA GLY A 216 5.45 -21.63 14.44
C GLY A 216 4.19 -21.63 13.55
N PRO A 217 3.56 -20.46 13.33
CA PRO A 217 2.36 -20.35 12.52
C PRO A 217 2.65 -20.44 11.01
N GLY A 218 1.60 -20.75 10.25
CA GLY A 218 1.62 -20.75 8.79
C GLY A 218 2.54 -21.82 8.17
N TYR A 219 3.01 -21.50 6.97
CA TYR A 219 3.79 -22.39 6.11
C TYR A 219 5.02 -21.64 5.59
N LEU A 220 6.11 -22.36 5.30
CA LEU A 220 7.35 -21.74 4.81
C LEU A 220 7.60 -22.11 3.36
N VAL A 221 7.85 -21.09 2.54
CA VAL A 221 8.33 -21.22 1.17
C VAL A 221 9.79 -20.80 1.12
N TYR A 222 10.60 -21.61 0.46
CA TYR A 222 11.99 -21.34 0.13
C TYR A 222 12.09 -21.15 -1.38
N LEU A 223 12.73 -20.08 -1.81
CA LEU A 223 12.95 -19.77 -3.22
C LEU A 223 14.41 -19.47 -3.47
N ARG A 224 15.00 -20.15 -4.44
CA ARG A 224 16.33 -19.80 -4.94
C ARG A 224 16.26 -19.30 -6.37
N VAL A 225 17.03 -18.27 -6.65
CA VAL A 225 17.26 -17.73 -8.00
C VAL A 225 18.75 -17.59 -8.18
N CYS A 226 19.30 -18.27 -9.20
CA CYS A 226 20.68 -18.03 -9.61
C CYS A 226 20.66 -17.05 -10.78
N VAL A 227 21.40 -15.95 -10.61
CA VAL A 227 21.65 -15.00 -11.70
C VAL A 227 23.11 -15.21 -12.12
N PRO A 228 23.35 -15.61 -13.38
CA PRO A 228 24.71 -15.81 -13.88
C PRO A 228 25.45 -14.47 -13.96
N THR A 229 26.78 -14.54 -14.07
CA THR A 229 27.65 -13.37 -14.24
C THR A 229 27.12 -12.47 -15.36
N GLY A 230 26.75 -11.23 -15.02
CA GLY A 230 26.37 -10.21 -16.00
C GLY A 230 25.35 -9.20 -15.49
N GLY A 231 25.52 -7.94 -15.89
CA GLY A 231 24.54 -6.87 -15.72
C GLY A 231 24.58 -6.10 -14.39
N THR A 232 23.62 -5.19 -14.28
CA THR A 232 23.28 -4.39 -13.10
C THR A 232 21.94 -4.85 -12.51
N LEU A 233 21.96 -5.62 -11.44
CA LEU A 233 20.70 -5.98 -10.75
C LEU A 233 20.26 -4.84 -9.83
N ILE A 234 18.95 -4.57 -9.82
CA ILE A 234 18.32 -3.88 -8.70
C ILE A 234 18.08 -4.93 -7.63
N ALA A 235 18.68 -4.73 -6.47
CA ALA A 235 18.21 -5.41 -5.28
C ALA A 235 17.12 -4.61 -4.59
N SER A 236 16.10 -5.34 -4.15
CA SER A 236 14.87 -4.84 -3.55
C SER A 236 15.02 -4.28 -2.11
N LEU A 237 16.26 -4.22 -1.60
CA LEU A 237 16.61 -3.70 -0.27
C LEU A 237 17.92 -2.91 -0.36
N SER A 238 17.89 -1.67 0.13
CA SER A 238 19.07 -0.80 0.13
C SER A 238 19.97 -1.01 1.35
N SER A 239 19.49 -1.65 2.43
CA SER A 239 20.30 -1.91 3.63
C SER A 239 19.90 -3.18 4.41
N ASN A 240 20.81 -3.69 5.25
CA ASN A 240 20.52 -4.78 6.19
C ASN A 240 19.49 -4.41 7.27
N VAL A 241 19.27 -3.11 7.51
CA VAL A 241 18.29 -2.61 8.50
C VAL A 241 16.87 -2.95 8.06
N ASP A 242 16.64 -2.91 6.75
CA ASP A 242 15.35 -3.22 6.14
C ASP A 242 14.97 -4.70 6.29
N LEU A 243 15.94 -5.63 6.34
CA LEU A 243 15.65 -7.05 6.65
C LEU A 243 15.18 -7.27 8.08
N THR A 244 15.88 -6.67 9.05
CA THR A 244 15.51 -6.78 10.46
C THR A 244 14.12 -6.19 10.67
N GLN A 245 13.81 -5.08 10.01
CA GLN A 245 12.47 -4.50 10.01
C GLN A 245 11.45 -5.45 9.36
N LEU A 246 11.70 -5.97 8.16
CA LEU A 246 10.73 -6.84 7.47
C LEU A 246 10.46 -8.17 8.18
N ASN A 247 11.47 -8.73 8.86
CA ASN A 247 11.34 -9.90 9.73
C ASN A 247 10.43 -9.61 10.94
N ASN A 248 10.54 -8.40 11.50
CA ASN A 248 9.72 -7.97 12.64
C ASN A 248 8.29 -7.54 12.21
N LEU A 249 8.09 -7.25 10.93
CA LEU A 249 6.89 -6.58 10.45
C LEU A 249 5.92 -7.49 9.67
N THR A 250 6.00 -8.82 9.82
CA THR A 250 5.06 -9.82 9.22
C THR A 250 4.79 -9.58 7.72
N SER A 251 5.80 -9.16 6.95
CA SER A 251 5.74 -9.04 5.48
C SER A 251 5.64 -10.40 4.76
N GLY A 252 5.51 -11.48 5.54
CA GLY A 252 5.84 -12.85 5.18
C GLY A 252 7.34 -13.09 5.04
N MET A 253 8.14 -12.12 4.61
CA MET A 253 9.58 -12.32 4.46
C MET A 253 10.26 -12.55 5.81
N MET A 254 10.92 -13.69 5.95
CA MET A 254 11.66 -14.07 7.16
C MET A 254 13.17 -14.05 6.99
N TYR A 255 13.65 -14.13 5.74
CA TYR A 255 15.07 -14.27 5.46
C TYR A 255 15.38 -13.97 3.99
N SER A 256 16.51 -13.32 3.75
CA SER A 256 17.14 -13.19 2.44
C SER A 256 18.65 -13.28 2.57
N ASN A 257 19.29 -13.96 1.63
CA ASN A 257 20.75 -14.03 1.53
C ASN A 257 21.21 -14.46 0.13
N ARG A 258 22.52 -14.53 -0.10
CA ARG A 258 23.13 -15.06 -1.33
C ARG A 258 24.44 -15.80 -1.08
N ALA A 259 24.78 -16.71 -1.98
CA ALA A 259 26.07 -17.41 -2.02
C ALA A 259 26.64 -17.41 -3.44
N GLY A 260 27.97 -17.34 -3.58
CA GLY A 260 28.65 -17.32 -4.88
C GLY A 260 28.63 -18.70 -5.54
N GLY A 261 28.13 -18.78 -6.77
CA GLY A 261 27.92 -20.02 -7.52
C GLY A 261 26.46 -20.31 -7.82
N ASP A 262 26.23 -21.34 -8.64
CA ASP A 262 24.91 -21.89 -8.93
C ASP A 262 24.55 -22.96 -7.90
N PHE A 263 23.56 -22.65 -7.06
CA PHE A 263 22.98 -23.52 -6.04
C PHE A 263 21.51 -23.87 -6.34
N VAL A 264 21.11 -23.69 -7.60
CA VAL A 264 19.81 -24.06 -8.16
C VAL A 264 19.95 -25.30 -9.02
N THR A 265 20.86 -25.31 -10.00
CA THR A 265 21.08 -26.48 -10.88
C THR A 265 22.11 -27.45 -10.31
N THR A 266 23.12 -26.92 -9.63
CA THR A 266 24.20 -27.68 -9.01
C THR A 266 24.23 -27.47 -7.51
N GLY A 267 24.73 -28.43 -6.73
CA GLY A 267 25.12 -28.18 -5.34
C GLY A 267 24.00 -27.70 -4.38
N GLN A 268 22.72 -27.99 -4.64
CA GLN A 268 21.63 -27.50 -3.77
C GLN A 268 21.85 -27.81 -2.28
N GLY A 269 22.40 -29.00 -1.97
CA GLY A 269 22.72 -29.45 -0.62
C GLY A 269 23.96 -28.83 0.03
N THR A 270 24.69 -27.97 -0.68
CA THR A 270 25.91 -27.30 -0.18
C THR A 270 25.79 -25.77 -0.17
N TYR A 271 24.59 -25.21 -0.34
CA TYR A 271 24.37 -23.77 -0.25
C TYR A 271 24.75 -23.28 1.15
N ASN A 272 25.78 -22.44 1.20
CA ASN A 272 26.32 -21.88 2.43
C ASN A 272 26.46 -20.37 2.25
N PRO A 273 25.36 -19.62 2.42
CA PRO A 273 25.44 -18.17 2.39
C PRO A 273 26.06 -17.73 3.71
N GLY A 274 26.94 -16.73 3.69
CA GLY A 274 27.52 -16.18 4.92
C GLY A 274 26.47 -15.45 5.77
N ALA A 275 26.80 -14.28 6.30
CA ALA A 275 25.82 -13.45 7.02
C ALA A 275 24.62 -13.07 6.13
N SER A 276 23.43 -12.93 6.73
CA SER A 276 22.21 -12.45 6.06
C SER A 276 22.45 -11.15 5.30
N ARG A 277 21.81 -10.99 4.15
CA ARG A 277 21.94 -9.78 3.34
C ARG A 277 20.61 -9.36 2.74
N GLY A 278 20.35 -8.06 2.79
CA GLY A 278 19.12 -7.53 2.23
C GLY A 278 19.05 -7.64 0.71
N ASP A 279 20.18 -7.69 0.04
CA ASP A 279 20.24 -7.49 -1.39
C ASP A 279 19.75 -8.67 -2.24
N SER A 280 18.46 -8.70 -2.61
CA SER A 280 17.86 -9.74 -3.47
C SER A 280 17.27 -9.21 -4.79
N PRO A 281 17.49 -9.88 -5.93
CA PRO A 281 16.80 -9.61 -7.19
C PRO A 281 15.35 -10.13 -7.19
N ILE A 282 14.98 -10.92 -6.18
CA ILE A 282 13.60 -11.33 -5.93
C ILE A 282 12.89 -10.14 -5.30
N TRP A 283 12.06 -9.45 -6.08
CA TRP A 283 11.26 -8.32 -5.62
C TRP A 283 10.04 -8.76 -4.80
N GLY A 284 9.49 -9.93 -5.11
CA GLY A 284 8.36 -10.50 -4.39
C GLY A 284 8.09 -11.94 -4.81
N VAL A 285 7.15 -12.59 -4.13
CA VAL A 285 6.76 -13.97 -4.38
C VAL A 285 5.27 -14.05 -4.64
N GLU A 286 4.89 -14.49 -5.83
CA GLU A 286 3.49 -14.77 -6.15
C GLU A 286 3.16 -16.23 -5.84
N ILE A 287 2.06 -16.44 -5.13
CA ILE A 287 1.67 -17.72 -4.53
C ILE A 287 0.25 -18.07 -4.97
N ILE A 288 0.02 -19.34 -5.33
CA ILE A 288 -1.31 -19.90 -5.57
C ILE A 288 -1.78 -20.55 -4.27
N THR A 289 -2.77 -19.94 -3.63
CA THR A 289 -3.38 -20.42 -2.37
C THR A 289 -4.50 -21.43 -2.63
N ARG A 290 -4.75 -22.34 -1.68
CA ARG A 290 -5.88 -23.29 -1.77
C ARG A 290 -7.25 -22.65 -1.58
N GLY A 291 -7.28 -21.56 -0.82
CA GLY A 291 -8.47 -20.77 -0.54
C GLY A 291 -8.44 -19.39 -1.19
N PRO A 292 -9.51 -18.60 -1.00
CA PRO A 292 -9.52 -17.21 -1.40
C PRO A 292 -8.39 -16.43 -0.71
N ALA A 293 -7.89 -15.39 -1.36
CA ALA A 293 -6.86 -14.48 -0.94
C ALA A 293 -7.15 -13.10 -1.55
N LEU A 294 -6.83 -12.05 -0.80
CA LEU A 294 -6.96 -10.67 -1.26
C LEU A 294 -5.56 -10.07 -1.38
N CYS A 295 -5.17 -9.69 -2.60
CA CYS A 295 -3.86 -9.11 -2.86
C CYS A 295 -4.02 -7.75 -3.55
N SER A 296 -3.39 -6.71 -3.00
CA SER A 296 -3.26 -5.41 -3.66
C SER A 296 -1.83 -5.14 -4.13
N VAL A 297 -1.65 -4.51 -5.29
CA VAL A 297 -0.36 -3.92 -5.71
C VAL A 297 -0.50 -2.41 -5.73
N THR A 298 0.43 -1.70 -5.11
CA THR A 298 0.34 -0.26 -4.90
C THR A 298 1.47 0.46 -5.61
N ALA A 299 1.19 1.50 -6.37
CA ALA A 299 2.21 2.32 -7.02
C ALA A 299 2.02 3.80 -6.71
N GLY A 300 3.15 4.46 -6.46
CA GLY A 300 3.21 5.88 -6.20
C GLY A 300 4.63 6.34 -5.92
N ASP A 301 4.74 7.47 -5.24
CA ASP A 301 5.98 8.18 -4.99
C ASP A 301 6.56 7.94 -3.58
N SER A 302 7.22 8.94 -3.00
CA SER A 302 7.75 8.91 -1.63
C SER A 302 6.66 8.78 -0.56
N ILE A 303 5.43 9.24 -0.82
CA ILE A 303 4.30 9.10 0.10
C ILE A 303 3.83 7.65 0.11
N THR A 304 3.65 7.05 -1.08
CA THR A 304 3.30 5.62 -1.19
C THR A 304 4.42 4.72 -0.68
N ARG A 305 5.69 5.15 -0.76
CA ARG A 305 6.82 4.42 -0.16
C ARG A 305 6.82 4.50 1.37
N ALA A 306 6.16 5.50 1.96
CA ALA A 306 6.24 5.89 3.37
C ALA A 306 7.63 6.37 3.81
N GLN A 307 8.29 7.20 3.00
CA GLN A 307 9.70 7.60 3.22
C GLN A 307 9.99 8.29 4.56
N ALA A 308 9.08 9.15 5.04
CA ALA A 308 9.28 9.89 6.28
C ALA A 308 8.83 9.13 7.54
N SER A 309 8.26 7.93 7.36
CA SER A 309 7.87 7.10 8.48
C SER A 309 9.07 6.35 9.05
N VAL A 310 9.21 6.36 10.37
CA VAL A 310 10.24 5.59 11.08
C VAL A 310 9.71 4.18 11.35
N GLU A 311 8.45 4.07 11.76
CA GLU A 311 7.78 2.80 12.03
C GLU A 311 7.50 2.00 10.75
N PHE A 312 7.15 2.68 9.66
CA PHE A 312 6.78 2.09 8.39
C PHE A 312 7.86 2.28 7.32
N LYS A 313 9.12 2.51 7.70
CA LYS A 313 10.19 2.55 6.68
C LYS A 313 10.20 1.23 5.91
N SER A 314 10.05 1.29 4.59
CA SER A 314 9.93 0.13 3.68
C SER A 314 8.58 -0.61 3.74
N GLN A 315 7.61 -0.16 4.56
CA GLN A 315 6.22 -0.61 4.56
C GLN A 315 5.25 0.55 4.34
N ASN A 316 4.22 0.40 3.54
CA ASN A 316 3.28 1.52 3.36
C ASN A 316 1.96 1.32 4.11
N MET A 317 1.14 2.38 4.15
CA MET A 317 -0.16 2.36 4.81
C MET A 317 -1.03 1.18 4.35
N PHE A 318 -0.89 0.76 3.08
CA PHE A 318 -1.64 -0.34 2.51
C PHE A 318 -1.19 -1.70 3.06
N GLN A 319 0.11 -1.89 3.31
CA GLN A 319 0.65 -3.08 3.97
C GLN A 319 0.23 -3.17 5.44
N VAL A 320 0.17 -2.03 6.13
CA VAL A 320 -0.32 -1.95 7.51
C VAL A 320 -1.79 -2.37 7.59
N ALA A 321 -2.63 -1.82 6.70
CA ALA A 321 -4.04 -2.18 6.61
C ALA A 321 -4.25 -3.66 6.27
N ALA A 322 -3.52 -4.17 5.27
CA ALA A 322 -3.56 -5.59 4.90
C ALA A 322 -3.19 -6.50 6.07
N LYS A 323 -2.11 -6.16 6.81
CA LYS A 323 -1.67 -6.92 7.98
C LYS A 323 -2.74 -6.99 9.08
N ARG A 324 -3.38 -5.87 9.41
CA ARG A 324 -4.40 -5.82 10.47
C ARG A 324 -5.60 -6.71 10.16
N LEU A 325 -5.95 -6.80 8.87
CA LEU A 325 -7.07 -7.62 8.41
C LEU A 325 -6.70 -9.09 8.16
N SER A 326 -5.46 -9.36 7.75
CA SER A 326 -5.01 -10.73 7.50
C SER A 326 -5.15 -11.55 8.78
N MET A 327 -5.88 -12.65 8.69
CA MET A 327 -6.16 -13.59 9.79
C MET A 327 -6.89 -13.02 11.02
N SER A 328 -7.35 -11.77 11.03
CA SER A 328 -8.25 -11.26 12.07
C SER A 328 -9.74 -11.39 11.70
N LYS A 329 -10.04 -11.50 10.39
CA LYS A 329 -11.40 -11.65 9.86
C LYS A 329 -11.42 -12.75 8.78
N ASN A 330 -12.19 -13.81 9.00
CA ASN A 330 -12.63 -14.82 8.00
C ASN A 330 -11.59 -15.82 7.44
N ASN A 331 -10.39 -15.97 8.01
CA ASN A 331 -9.35 -16.89 7.50
C ASN A 331 -8.93 -16.65 6.03
N ILE A 332 -9.15 -15.44 5.50
CA ILE A 332 -8.70 -15.04 4.17
C ILE A 332 -7.41 -14.25 4.34
N PRO A 333 -6.28 -14.68 3.75
CA PRO A 333 -5.03 -13.92 3.80
C PRO A 333 -5.18 -12.63 2.99
N VAL A 334 -4.67 -11.55 3.54
CA VAL A 334 -4.62 -10.24 2.87
C VAL A 334 -3.18 -9.79 2.76
N SER A 335 -2.74 -9.49 1.54
CA SER A 335 -1.41 -8.90 1.33
C SER A 335 -1.49 -7.62 0.48
N SER A 336 -0.47 -6.78 0.65
CA SER A 336 -0.29 -5.60 -0.18
C SER A 336 1.16 -5.47 -0.62
N ALA A 337 1.34 -5.08 -1.87
CA ALA A 337 2.61 -4.84 -2.51
C ALA A 337 2.98 -3.38 -2.62
N ASN A 338 4.08 -2.99 -1.98
CA ASN A 338 4.59 -1.64 -2.03
C ASN A 338 5.50 -1.45 -3.25
N CYS A 339 5.00 -0.83 -4.32
CA CYS A 339 5.80 -0.37 -5.46
C CYS A 339 6.00 1.16 -5.44
N GLY A 340 5.87 1.78 -4.27
CA GLY A 340 6.18 3.19 -4.05
C GLY A 340 7.67 3.48 -4.23
N TRP A 341 8.00 4.60 -4.88
CA TRP A 341 9.38 4.98 -5.14
C TRP A 341 9.57 6.49 -5.01
N SER A 342 10.45 6.89 -4.10
CA SER A 342 10.74 8.30 -3.82
C SER A 342 11.16 9.12 -5.04
N GLY A 343 10.65 10.34 -5.15
CA GLY A 343 10.99 11.29 -6.21
C GLY A 343 10.36 10.99 -7.58
N GLN A 344 9.62 9.89 -7.72
CA GLN A 344 8.97 9.54 -8.97
C GLN A 344 7.70 10.37 -9.22
N LYS A 345 7.47 10.70 -10.49
CA LYS A 345 6.27 11.36 -11.01
C LYS A 345 5.17 10.34 -11.32
N SER A 346 3.92 10.82 -11.42
CA SER A 346 2.78 9.93 -11.68
C SER A 346 2.83 9.20 -13.00
N ILE A 347 3.51 9.77 -14.00
CA ILE A 347 3.76 9.10 -15.27
C ILE A 347 4.78 7.95 -15.15
N GLN A 348 5.80 8.09 -14.29
CA GLN A 348 6.86 7.10 -14.18
C GLN A 348 6.37 5.86 -13.43
N TYR A 349 5.74 6.04 -12.26
CA TYR A 349 5.20 4.89 -11.53
C TYR A 349 3.96 4.28 -12.19
N PHE A 350 3.22 5.03 -13.04
CA PHE A 350 2.18 4.43 -13.89
C PHE A 350 2.77 3.47 -14.93
N ALA A 351 3.83 3.88 -15.62
CA ALA A 351 4.49 3.04 -16.62
C ALA A 351 5.04 1.76 -15.98
N ARG A 352 5.71 1.87 -14.83
CA ARG A 352 6.21 0.72 -14.08
C ARG A 352 5.10 -0.19 -13.55
N LEU A 353 4.00 0.38 -13.03
CA LEU A 353 2.84 -0.41 -12.60
C LEU A 353 2.24 -1.18 -13.79
N SER A 354 2.17 -0.55 -14.97
CA SER A 354 1.66 -1.19 -16.18
C SER A 354 2.48 -2.42 -16.58
N ASP A 355 3.81 -2.30 -16.55
CA ASP A 355 4.71 -3.43 -16.83
C ASP A 355 4.54 -4.55 -15.80
N LEU A 356 4.36 -4.19 -14.52
CA LEU A 356 4.15 -5.15 -13.45
C LEU A 356 2.81 -5.89 -13.60
N LEU A 357 1.70 -5.18 -13.84
CA LEU A 357 0.38 -5.78 -13.99
C LEU A 357 0.22 -6.63 -15.26
N ALA A 358 1.12 -6.49 -16.24
CA ALA A 358 1.21 -7.41 -17.37
C ALA A 358 1.76 -8.80 -16.96
N VAL A 359 2.46 -8.89 -15.83
CA VAL A 359 3.13 -10.12 -15.35
C VAL A 359 2.43 -10.72 -14.13
N VAL A 360 2.10 -9.90 -13.13
CA VAL A 360 1.38 -10.31 -11.92
C VAL A 360 -0.10 -9.96 -12.04
N ARG A 361 -0.94 -10.78 -11.41
CA ARG A 361 -2.40 -10.56 -11.43
C ARG A 361 -2.95 -10.49 -10.00
N PRO A 362 -2.74 -9.35 -9.30
CA PRO A 362 -3.33 -9.13 -7.99
C PRO A 362 -4.86 -9.00 -8.09
N THR A 363 -5.55 -9.11 -6.96
CA THR A 363 -7.00 -8.83 -6.90
C THR A 363 -7.27 -7.34 -7.13
N MET A 364 -6.40 -6.47 -6.60
CA MET A 364 -6.53 -5.02 -6.65
C MET A 364 -5.22 -4.38 -7.11
N ALA A 365 -5.33 -3.26 -7.81
CA ALA A 365 -4.21 -2.34 -7.99
C ALA A 365 -4.57 -0.98 -7.40
N VAL A 366 -3.62 -0.35 -6.72
CA VAL A 366 -3.77 0.96 -6.09
C VAL A 366 -2.83 1.93 -6.78
N TYR A 367 -3.38 3.03 -7.29
CA TYR A 367 -2.64 4.05 -8.01
C TYR A 367 -2.91 5.41 -7.39
N ALA A 368 -1.84 6.20 -7.20
CA ALA A 368 -1.93 7.61 -6.86
C ALA A 368 -2.02 8.45 -8.14
N PRO A 369 -3.18 9.00 -8.55
CA PRO A 369 -3.21 9.83 -9.76
C PRO A 369 -2.45 11.15 -9.59
N PHE A 370 -2.38 11.60 -8.34
CA PHE A 370 -1.73 12.83 -7.94
C PHE A 370 -0.41 12.54 -7.24
N SER A 371 0.66 13.22 -7.67
CA SER A 371 1.94 13.25 -6.96
C SER A 371 2.42 14.69 -6.79
N PRO A 372 2.91 15.09 -5.59
CA PRO A 372 3.62 16.36 -5.44
C PRO A 372 4.89 16.46 -6.30
N ASN A 373 5.41 15.35 -6.87
CA ASN A 373 6.57 15.37 -7.78
C ASN A 373 6.21 15.71 -9.23
N ASP A 374 4.92 15.73 -9.57
CA ASP A 374 4.46 16.20 -10.88
C ASP A 374 4.63 17.72 -11.04
N ASP A 375 4.62 18.46 -9.93
CA ASP A 375 5.08 19.86 -9.88
C ASP A 375 6.62 19.87 -9.91
N PRO A 376 7.25 20.57 -10.88
CA PRO A 376 8.71 20.70 -10.99
C PRO A 376 9.33 21.60 -9.89
N ASN A 377 8.77 21.57 -8.68
CA ASN A 377 9.11 22.40 -7.52
C ASN A 377 8.94 23.91 -7.77
N THR A 378 7.93 24.28 -8.55
CA THR A 378 7.57 25.67 -8.84
C THR A 378 6.50 26.22 -7.90
N GLY A 379 5.94 25.37 -7.04
CA GLY A 379 4.80 25.72 -6.20
C GLY A 379 3.51 25.95 -7.01
N THR A 380 3.52 25.58 -8.30
CA THR A 380 2.48 25.96 -9.25
C THR A 380 1.97 24.73 -10.00
N LEU A 381 0.86 24.18 -9.51
CA LEU A 381 0.13 23.13 -10.20
C LEU A 381 -0.66 23.75 -11.36
N THR A 382 -0.29 23.43 -12.60
CA THR A 382 -0.96 23.94 -13.81
C THR A 382 -2.15 23.08 -14.21
N GLN A 383 -3.07 23.62 -15.02
CA GLN A 383 -4.20 22.84 -15.54
C GLN A 383 -3.73 21.66 -16.41
N ALA A 384 -2.71 21.86 -17.26
CA ALA A 384 -2.16 20.81 -18.10
C ALA A 384 -1.60 19.62 -17.28
N MET A 385 -1.01 19.89 -16.10
CA MET A 385 -0.57 18.84 -15.19
C MET A 385 -1.76 18.03 -14.66
N VAL A 386 -2.83 18.70 -14.22
CA VAL A 386 -4.07 18.05 -13.76
C VAL A 386 -4.73 17.25 -14.87
N ASP A 387 -4.78 17.77 -16.09
CA ASP A 387 -5.33 17.05 -17.24
C ASP A 387 -4.51 15.78 -17.54
N GLY A 388 -3.18 15.85 -17.39
CA GLY A 388 -2.32 14.67 -17.46
C GLY A 388 -2.60 13.65 -16.35
N MET A 389 -2.82 14.10 -15.11
CA MET A 389 -3.19 13.23 -13.98
C MET A 389 -4.53 12.54 -14.24
N ARG A 390 -5.52 13.29 -14.75
CA ARG A 390 -6.84 12.78 -15.12
C ARG A 390 -6.75 11.72 -16.21
N TRP A 391 -5.98 12.00 -17.26
CA TRP A 391 -5.78 11.04 -18.35
C TRP A 391 -5.14 9.73 -17.85
N ARG A 392 -4.12 9.81 -17.00
CA ARG A 392 -3.48 8.62 -16.39
C ARG A 392 -4.44 7.85 -15.48
N ALA A 393 -5.28 8.52 -14.70
CA ALA A 393 -6.31 7.86 -13.90
C ALA A 393 -7.25 7.02 -14.78
N SER A 394 -7.69 7.57 -15.92
CA SER A 394 -8.51 6.82 -16.88
C SER A 394 -7.76 5.63 -17.49
N GLN A 395 -6.51 5.82 -17.92
CA GLN A 395 -5.70 4.71 -18.45
C GLN A 395 -5.48 3.59 -17.43
N PHE A 396 -5.28 3.96 -16.16
CA PHE A 396 -5.15 2.99 -15.08
C PHE A 396 -6.43 2.17 -14.88
N VAL A 397 -7.60 2.82 -14.89
CA VAL A 397 -8.90 2.13 -14.80
C VAL A 397 -9.08 1.17 -15.97
N ASP A 398 -8.74 1.58 -17.20
CA ASP A 398 -8.86 0.74 -18.39
C ASP A 398 -7.89 -0.45 -18.36
N LEU A 399 -6.64 -0.22 -17.94
CA LEU A 399 -5.64 -1.27 -17.72
C LEU A 399 -6.16 -2.32 -16.73
N CYS A 400 -6.68 -1.88 -15.58
CA CYS A 400 -7.20 -2.78 -14.57
C CYS A 400 -8.40 -3.58 -15.09
N ARG A 401 -9.34 -2.93 -15.78
CA ARG A 401 -10.50 -3.62 -16.38
C ARG A 401 -10.10 -4.68 -17.39
N ALA A 402 -9.16 -4.37 -18.28
CA ALA A 402 -8.65 -5.31 -19.27
C ALA A 402 -7.98 -6.53 -18.60
N ALA A 403 -7.32 -6.33 -17.47
CA ALA A 403 -6.67 -7.38 -16.69
C ALA A 403 -7.58 -8.06 -15.64
N GLN A 404 -8.86 -7.66 -15.55
CA GLN A 404 -9.80 -8.09 -14.51
C GLN A 404 -9.31 -7.82 -13.08
N ILE A 405 -8.60 -6.71 -12.90
CA ILE A 405 -8.10 -6.23 -11.60
C ILE A 405 -9.06 -5.12 -11.12
N ILE A 406 -9.31 -5.04 -9.82
CA ILE A 406 -10.09 -3.94 -9.24
C ILE A 406 -9.22 -2.68 -9.20
N PRO A 407 -9.58 -1.59 -9.90
CA PRO A 407 -8.86 -0.33 -9.80
C PRO A 407 -9.21 0.38 -8.50
N VAL A 408 -8.18 0.74 -7.74
CA VAL A 408 -8.28 1.57 -6.54
C VAL A 408 -7.47 2.84 -6.75
N LEU A 409 -8.12 3.99 -6.60
CA LEU A 409 -7.50 5.31 -6.62
C LEU A 409 -7.47 5.87 -5.20
N TRP A 410 -6.66 6.89 -4.97
CA TRP A 410 -6.74 7.68 -3.73
C TRP A 410 -6.52 9.15 -4.02
N THR A 411 -7.14 10.00 -3.21
CA THR A 411 -7.12 11.46 -3.36
C THR A 411 -5.73 12.03 -3.10
N GLY A 412 -5.36 13.07 -3.85
CA GLY A 412 -4.09 13.78 -3.65
C GLY A 412 -4.06 14.53 -2.32
N LEU A 413 -3.01 14.30 -1.54
CA LEU A 413 -2.83 14.97 -0.25
C LEU A 413 -2.50 16.46 -0.41
N PRO A 414 -2.80 17.29 0.59
CA PRO A 414 -2.21 18.62 0.69
C PRO A 414 -0.68 18.49 0.81
N ALA A 415 0.06 19.37 0.15
CA ALA A 415 1.52 19.42 0.26
C ALA A 415 1.97 20.86 0.47
N SER A 416 2.81 21.11 1.46
CA SER A 416 3.41 22.41 1.76
C SER A 416 4.62 22.70 0.86
N LYS A 417 4.49 22.45 -0.45
CA LYS A 417 5.46 22.89 -1.48
C LYS A 417 5.32 24.39 -1.82
N GLY A 418 4.75 25.19 -0.91
CA GLY A 418 4.44 26.59 -1.16
C GLY A 418 3.33 26.78 -2.21
N TRP A 419 2.40 25.83 -2.33
CA TRP A 419 1.28 25.97 -3.26
C TRP A 419 0.43 27.18 -2.92
N ASN A 420 0.19 28.01 -3.92
CA ASN A 420 -0.78 29.10 -3.82
C ASN A 420 -2.22 28.54 -3.84
N ALA A 421 -3.17 29.40 -3.49
CA ALA A 421 -4.59 29.03 -3.46
C ALA A 421 -5.12 28.48 -4.80
N ALA A 422 -4.60 28.95 -5.93
CA ALA A 422 -5.03 28.45 -7.24
C ALA A 422 -4.56 27.00 -7.49
N SER A 423 -3.32 26.66 -7.10
CA SER A 423 -2.80 25.29 -7.16
C SER A 423 -3.61 24.34 -6.27
N ASP A 424 -3.90 24.75 -5.03
CA ASP A 424 -4.70 23.94 -4.10
C ASP A 424 -6.15 23.77 -4.57
N ASN A 425 -6.77 24.81 -5.13
CA ASN A 425 -8.10 24.71 -5.73
C ASN A 425 -8.16 23.71 -6.89
N ARG A 426 -7.12 23.64 -7.72
CA ARG A 426 -7.03 22.64 -8.80
C ARG A 426 -6.91 21.22 -8.25
N ARG A 427 -6.10 21.01 -7.21
CA ARG A 427 -5.99 19.72 -6.51
C ARG A 427 -7.35 19.31 -5.91
N LYS A 428 -8.01 20.21 -5.17
CA LYS A 428 -9.34 19.97 -4.58
C LYS A 428 -10.39 19.63 -5.65
N ALA A 429 -10.39 20.34 -6.77
CA ALA A 429 -11.27 20.03 -7.89
C ALA A 429 -11.01 18.62 -8.45
N PHE A 430 -9.73 18.26 -8.63
CA PHE A 430 -9.36 16.92 -9.07
C PHE A 430 -9.73 15.83 -8.05
N ASN A 431 -9.56 16.07 -6.74
CA ASN A 431 -10.01 15.15 -5.70
C ASN A 431 -11.53 14.95 -5.76
N ALA A 432 -12.30 16.03 -5.92
CA ALA A 432 -13.75 15.94 -6.07
C ALA A 432 -14.16 15.12 -7.31
N GLU A 433 -13.44 15.28 -8.43
CA GLU A 433 -13.62 14.44 -9.62
C GLU A 433 -13.35 12.95 -9.30
N LEU A 434 -12.23 12.63 -8.65
CA LEU A 434 -11.90 11.26 -8.26
C LEU A 434 -12.98 10.65 -7.35
N LEU A 435 -13.40 11.36 -6.30
CA LEU A 435 -14.45 10.89 -5.40
C LEU A 435 -15.77 10.66 -6.14
N SER A 436 -16.06 11.45 -7.19
CA SER A 436 -17.24 11.25 -8.03
C SER A 436 -17.20 9.96 -8.88
N LEU A 437 -16.01 9.38 -9.11
CA LEU A 437 -15.80 8.11 -9.82
C LEU A 437 -16.07 6.89 -8.94
N TYR A 438 -16.06 7.07 -7.61
CA TYR A 438 -16.22 5.98 -6.67
C TYR A 438 -17.53 5.22 -6.94
N GLY A 439 -17.44 3.89 -6.96
CA GLY A 439 -18.59 3.01 -7.12
C GLY A 439 -19.23 3.05 -8.51
N LYS A 440 -18.65 3.83 -9.45
CA LYS A 440 -19.01 3.84 -10.87
C LYS A 440 -17.98 3.09 -11.71
N VAL A 441 -16.70 3.37 -11.49
CA VAL A 441 -15.61 2.81 -12.32
C VAL A 441 -14.41 2.30 -11.52
N ALA A 442 -14.21 2.83 -10.30
CA ALA A 442 -13.14 2.47 -9.39
C ALA A 442 -13.59 2.57 -7.94
N VAL A 443 -12.79 1.97 -7.04
CA VAL A 443 -12.81 2.29 -5.62
C VAL A 443 -11.88 3.49 -5.41
N VAL A 444 -12.21 4.38 -4.48
CA VAL A 444 -11.42 5.58 -4.16
C VAL A 444 -11.29 5.70 -2.65
N ALA A 445 -10.05 5.76 -2.16
CA ALA A 445 -9.77 6.04 -0.76
C ALA A 445 -9.58 7.56 -0.55
N ASP A 446 -10.39 8.15 0.32
CA ASP A 446 -10.37 9.59 0.61
C ASP A 446 -9.32 9.91 1.68
N PHE A 447 -8.07 10.01 1.26
CA PHE A 447 -6.95 10.34 2.14
C PHE A 447 -6.83 11.84 2.42
N ASP A 448 -7.32 12.69 1.52
CA ASP A 448 -7.36 14.14 1.70
C ASP A 448 -8.30 14.53 2.83
N GLY A 449 -9.50 13.94 2.87
CA GLY A 449 -10.47 14.15 3.95
C GLY A 449 -9.98 13.72 5.34
N VAL A 450 -8.91 12.90 5.40
CA VAL A 450 -8.33 12.42 6.66
C VAL A 450 -7.18 13.31 7.14
N LEU A 451 -6.36 13.84 6.22
CA LEU A 451 -5.12 14.54 6.57
C LEU A 451 -5.19 16.05 6.36
N SER A 452 -6.17 16.58 5.64
CA SER A 452 -6.27 18.02 5.41
C SER A 452 -6.66 18.79 6.66
N ASP A 453 -6.05 19.96 6.86
CA ASP A 453 -6.44 20.95 7.87
C ASP A 453 -7.67 21.80 7.47
N GLY A 454 -8.19 21.63 6.24
CA GLY A 454 -9.32 22.38 5.70
C GLY A 454 -9.00 23.82 5.29
N ALA A 455 -7.74 24.27 5.37
CA ALA A 455 -7.35 25.63 5.00
C ALA A 455 -7.35 25.86 3.47
N SER A 456 -7.03 27.09 3.07
CA SER A 456 -6.83 27.46 1.65
C SER A 456 -5.66 28.45 1.51
N PRO A 457 -4.50 28.01 1.01
CA PRO A 457 -4.18 26.64 0.60
C PRO A 457 -4.23 25.66 1.79
N ALA A 458 -4.75 24.45 1.56
CA ALA A 458 -4.78 23.41 2.57
C ALA A 458 -3.35 22.90 2.86
N ALA A 459 -3.09 22.59 4.12
CA ALA A 459 -1.93 21.82 4.55
C ALA A 459 -2.36 20.48 5.14
N MET A 460 -1.39 19.60 5.40
CA MET A 460 -1.66 18.48 6.29
C MET A 460 -1.76 18.99 7.72
N VAL A 461 -2.57 18.34 8.55
CA VAL A 461 -2.73 18.67 9.98
C VAL A 461 -1.35 18.79 10.67
N VAL A 462 -1.20 19.78 11.55
CA VAL A 462 0.07 20.07 12.25
C VAL A 462 0.58 18.83 13.00
N GLY A 463 1.88 18.54 12.86
CA GLY A 463 2.53 17.39 13.50
C GLY A 463 2.27 16.04 12.81
N MET A 464 1.58 16.04 11.66
CA MET A 464 1.34 14.83 10.86
C MET A 464 2.27 14.69 9.66
N SER A 465 3.11 15.68 9.36
CA SER A 465 4.02 15.62 8.21
C SER A 465 5.26 16.50 8.37
N ASP A 466 6.26 16.27 7.51
CA ASP A 466 7.37 17.20 7.25
C ASP A 466 6.99 18.31 6.26
N GLY A 467 5.69 18.44 5.95
CA GLY A 467 5.15 19.31 4.93
C GLY A 467 4.84 18.63 3.60
N THR A 468 5.48 17.51 3.26
CA THR A 468 5.13 16.73 2.05
C THR A 468 4.85 15.26 2.38
N HIS A 469 5.60 14.71 3.32
CA HIS A 469 5.56 13.30 3.67
C HIS A 469 4.84 13.11 5.01
N PRO A 470 3.79 12.29 5.06
CA PRO A 470 3.13 11.96 6.31
C PRO A 470 4.06 11.15 7.26
N TYR A 471 3.99 11.45 8.55
CA TYR A 471 4.67 10.70 9.63
C TYR A 471 3.86 9.47 10.07
N ASP A 472 4.38 8.72 11.05
CA ASP A 472 3.80 7.46 11.55
C ASP A 472 2.33 7.59 11.97
N ASN A 473 1.98 8.65 12.69
CA ASN A 473 0.59 8.92 13.11
C ASN A 473 -0.34 9.11 11.91
N ALA A 474 0.10 9.85 10.89
CA ALA A 474 -0.66 10.10 9.68
C ALA A 474 -0.80 8.83 8.83
N MET A 475 0.27 8.07 8.68
CA MET A 475 0.25 6.79 7.96
C MET A 475 -0.72 5.78 8.57
N LYS A 476 -0.87 5.77 9.91
CA LYS A 476 -1.88 4.96 10.60
C LYS A 476 -3.31 5.38 10.22
N LEU A 477 -3.59 6.67 10.18
CA LEU A 477 -4.90 7.17 9.76
C LEU A 477 -5.21 6.85 8.29
N LEU A 478 -4.21 6.92 7.42
CA LEU A 478 -4.36 6.50 6.02
C LEU A 478 -4.60 4.99 5.89
N ALA A 479 -3.94 4.18 6.73
CA ALA A 479 -4.17 2.74 6.78
C ALA A 479 -5.60 2.42 7.26
N ASP A 480 -6.08 3.09 8.31
CA ASP A 480 -7.46 2.96 8.82
C ASP A 480 -8.47 3.28 7.72
N ARG A 481 -8.21 4.36 6.97
CA ARG A 481 -9.09 4.78 5.87
C ARG A 481 -9.11 3.77 4.72
N PHE A 482 -7.95 3.24 4.33
CA PHE A 482 -7.87 2.22 3.30
C PHE A 482 -8.54 0.91 3.72
N GLU A 483 -8.37 0.51 4.98
CA GLU A 483 -9.07 -0.64 5.57
C GLU A 483 -10.59 -0.48 5.43
N ALA A 484 -11.12 0.68 5.86
CA ALA A 484 -12.56 0.96 5.85
C ALA A 484 -13.16 1.09 4.44
N ASP A 485 -12.49 1.82 3.54
CA ASP A 485 -13.04 2.15 2.22
C ASP A 485 -12.87 1.01 1.19
N VAL A 486 -11.85 0.14 1.39
CA VAL A 486 -11.39 -0.78 0.35
C VAL A 486 -11.37 -2.23 0.83
N LEU A 487 -10.53 -2.54 1.82
CA LEU A 487 -10.23 -3.94 2.16
C LEU A 487 -11.37 -4.62 2.93
N ALA A 488 -11.94 -3.96 3.95
CA ALA A 488 -13.02 -4.55 4.74
C ALA A 488 -14.30 -4.82 3.92
N PRO A 489 -14.76 -3.90 3.03
CA PRO A 489 -15.85 -4.19 2.11
C PRO A 489 -15.56 -5.37 1.17
N ALA A 490 -14.34 -5.46 0.64
CA ALA A 490 -13.95 -6.56 -0.24
C ALA A 490 -13.91 -7.91 0.48
N LEU A 491 -13.38 -7.96 1.71
CA LEU A 491 -13.38 -9.18 2.53
C LEU A 491 -14.79 -9.66 2.85
N LYS A 492 -15.70 -8.74 3.18
CA LYS A 492 -17.10 -9.08 3.45
C LYS A 492 -17.80 -9.72 2.25
N LEU A 493 -17.36 -9.43 1.03
CA LEU A 493 -17.88 -10.03 -0.21
C LEU A 493 -17.22 -11.36 -0.57
N LEU A 494 -16.08 -11.70 0.05
CA LEU A 494 -15.38 -12.98 -0.15
C LEU A 494 -15.76 -14.04 0.88
N SER A 495 -16.18 -13.65 2.08
CA SER A 495 -16.74 -14.53 3.12
C SER A 495 -18.21 -14.82 2.88
#